data_AF-A0A8S2EU51-F1
#
_entry.id   AF-A0A8S2EU51-F1
#
_cell.length_a   1.000
_cell.length_b   1.000
_cell.length_c   1.000
_cell.angle_alpha   90.00
_cell.angle_beta   90.00
_cell.angle_gamma   90.00
#
_symmetry.space_group_name_H-M   'P 1'
#
loop_
_entity.id
_entity.type
_entity.pdbx_description
1 polymer ?
#
loop_
_entity_poly.entity_id
_entity_poly.type
_entity_poly.pdbx_seq_one_letter_code
_entity_poly.pdbx_strand_id
1 'polypeptide(L)'
;MNIQEEIGQTHGIQHLVRLLKLDNEKLVLSAIRTLSQLAVGPGYVPNRKNQETILKCDGITLLVALIMHAKSEIIQAEAGQALAYVALTNSQCSTVIETTLDFSYDHLINMMKTSLNPNVHLIASNTLATFAYNNQRVLLNLSKSCSLSFDYFNNFLTSKDDYSRCLAAFQVVVLASLISERKPSTTSAIGCGIIIDVLKTSKSDDSRALAADCMARLAHLKSASTIYKHTGVPQALIAVDCIDLLCDLFSSVNDITIGNAAVALGYLSFVPEGQRKLLHRYVLLKFDG
;
A
#
# COMPACT_ATOMS: atom_id res chain seq x y z
N MET A 1 3.27 -22.00 -6.06
CA MET A 1 2.03 -21.99 -6.88
C MET A 1 1.17 -20.84 -6.38
N ASN A 2 0.76 -19.91 -7.24
CA ASN A 2 0.09 -18.66 -6.85
C ASN A 2 -1.42 -18.87 -6.70
N ILE A 3 -1.93 -19.00 -5.47
CA ILE A 3 -3.36 -19.24 -5.17
C ILE A 3 -4.26 -18.16 -5.79
N GLN A 4 -3.78 -16.91 -5.92
CA GLN A 4 -4.54 -15.83 -6.56
C GLN A 4 -4.85 -16.12 -8.03
N GLU A 5 -3.90 -16.74 -8.75
CA GLU A 5 -4.09 -17.10 -10.16
C GLU A 5 -5.01 -18.30 -10.32
N GLU A 6 -4.97 -19.25 -9.38
CA GLU A 6 -5.87 -20.40 -9.37
C GLU A 6 -7.32 -19.98 -9.14
N ILE A 7 -7.58 -19.10 -8.16
CA ILE A 7 -8.92 -18.52 -7.92
C ILE A 7 -9.40 -17.72 -9.14
N GLY A 8 -8.50 -16.98 -9.79
CA GLY A 8 -8.81 -16.27 -11.03
C GLY A 8 -9.18 -17.22 -12.18
N GLN A 9 -8.55 -18.40 -12.25
CA GLN A 9 -8.81 -19.42 -13.27
C GLN A 9 -10.13 -20.16 -13.07
N THR A 10 -10.62 -20.28 -11.83
CA THR A 10 -11.90 -20.95 -11.52
C THR A 10 -13.12 -20.02 -11.59
N HIS A 11 -13.03 -18.92 -12.34
CA HIS A 11 -14.07 -17.88 -12.44
C HIS A 11 -14.46 -17.20 -11.10
N GLY A 12 -13.59 -17.28 -10.08
CA GLY A 12 -13.89 -16.73 -8.75
C GLY A 12 -14.11 -15.21 -8.77
N ILE A 13 -13.36 -14.49 -9.62
CA ILE A 13 -13.46 -13.03 -9.75
C ILE A 13 -14.84 -12.60 -10.27
N GLN A 14 -15.38 -13.28 -11.28
CA GLN A 14 -16.72 -12.98 -11.82
C GLN A 14 -17.79 -13.10 -10.73
N HIS A 15 -17.70 -14.14 -9.91
CA HIS A 15 -18.64 -14.34 -8.79
C HIS A 15 -18.51 -13.24 -7.74
N LEU A 16 -17.29 -12.90 -7.34
CA LEU A 16 -17.04 -11.82 -6.38
C LEU A 16 -17.56 -10.47 -6.89
N VAL A 17 -17.37 -10.15 -8.17
CA VAL A 17 -17.89 -8.91 -8.77
C VAL A 17 -19.42 -8.88 -8.77
N ARG A 18 -20.10 -10.02 -8.95
CA ARG A 18 -21.57 -10.09 -8.82
C ARG A 18 -22.05 -9.84 -7.38
N LEU A 19 -21.28 -10.28 -6.38
CA LEU A 19 -21.63 -10.05 -4.96
C LEU A 19 -21.62 -8.56 -4.58
N LEU A 20 -20.91 -7.70 -5.33
CA LEU A 20 -20.90 -6.25 -5.10
C LEU A 20 -22.27 -5.59 -5.27
N LYS A 21 -23.22 -6.26 -5.95
CA LYS A 21 -24.57 -5.75 -6.22
C LYS A 21 -25.60 -6.12 -5.14
N LEU A 22 -25.21 -6.90 -4.14
CA LEU A 22 -26.13 -7.37 -3.10
C LEU A 22 -26.39 -6.28 -2.06
N ASP A 23 -27.55 -6.30 -1.43
CA ASP A 23 -27.88 -5.40 -0.31
C ASP A 23 -27.21 -5.82 1.01
N ASN A 24 -26.61 -7.02 1.06
CA ASN A 24 -25.95 -7.51 2.27
C ASN A 24 -24.55 -6.91 2.41
N GLU A 25 -24.45 -5.86 3.23
CA GLU A 25 -23.20 -5.14 3.49
C GLU A 25 -22.03 -6.03 3.90
N LYS A 26 -22.26 -7.09 4.69
CA LYS A 26 -21.18 -7.99 5.14
C LYS A 26 -20.61 -8.81 3.97
N LEU A 27 -21.48 -9.28 3.08
CA LEU A 27 -21.07 -10.03 1.89
C LEU A 27 -20.37 -9.10 0.88
N VAL A 28 -20.91 -7.91 0.67
CA VAL A 28 -20.29 -6.88 -0.18
C VAL A 28 -18.90 -6.53 0.33
N LEU A 29 -18.76 -6.21 1.62
CA LEU A 29 -17.48 -5.87 2.24
C LEU A 29 -16.47 -7.02 2.11
N SER A 30 -16.92 -8.26 2.33
CA SER A 30 -16.06 -9.44 2.17
C SER A 30 -15.61 -9.59 0.71
N ALA A 31 -16.51 -9.42 -0.26
CA ALA A 31 -16.19 -9.49 -1.68
C ALA A 31 -15.20 -8.39 -2.11
N ILE A 32 -15.38 -7.15 -1.65
CA ILE A 32 -14.46 -6.04 -1.89
C ILE A 32 -13.06 -6.39 -1.38
N ARG A 33 -12.95 -6.84 -0.12
CA ARG A 33 -11.65 -7.21 0.49
C ARG A 33 -10.99 -8.37 -0.25
N THR A 34 -11.75 -9.38 -0.67
CA THR A 34 -11.21 -10.48 -1.46
C THR A 34 -10.70 -10.00 -2.82
N LEU A 35 -11.46 -9.15 -3.53
CA LEU A 35 -11.02 -8.56 -4.80
C LEU A 35 -9.72 -7.74 -4.65
N SER A 36 -9.61 -6.96 -3.57
CA SER A 36 -8.37 -6.25 -3.20
C SER A 36 -7.17 -7.21 -3.11
N GLN A 37 -7.31 -8.31 -2.36
CA GLN A 37 -6.25 -9.29 -2.18
C GLN A 37 -5.96 -10.14 -3.43
N LEU A 38 -6.88 -10.21 -4.39
CA LEU A 38 -6.66 -10.90 -5.67
C LEU A 38 -5.97 -9.99 -6.70
N ALA A 39 -6.06 -8.67 -6.56
CA ALA A 39 -5.49 -7.70 -7.50
C ALA A 39 -3.98 -7.47 -7.27
N VAL A 40 -3.47 -7.71 -6.07
CA VAL A 40 -2.09 -7.41 -5.68
C VAL A 40 -1.55 -8.46 -4.70
N GLY A 41 -0.25 -8.73 -4.75
CA GLY A 41 0.48 -9.52 -3.77
C GLY A 41 1.32 -8.65 -2.83
N PRO A 42 2.13 -9.29 -1.96
CA PRO A 42 3.10 -8.59 -1.11
C PRO A 42 3.97 -7.60 -1.87
N GLY A 43 4.36 -6.52 -1.21
CA GLY A 43 5.24 -5.49 -1.76
C GLY A 43 4.66 -4.70 -2.93
N TYR A 44 3.34 -4.71 -3.10
CA TYR A 44 2.67 -4.09 -4.26
C TYR A 44 3.01 -4.77 -5.60
N VAL A 45 3.29 -6.07 -5.59
CA VAL A 45 3.42 -6.88 -6.81
C VAL A 45 2.04 -7.00 -7.48
N PRO A 46 1.82 -6.43 -8.68
CA PRO A 46 0.50 -6.44 -9.31
C PRO A 46 0.15 -7.80 -9.90
N ASN A 47 -1.10 -8.25 -9.72
CA ASN A 47 -1.64 -9.41 -10.42
C ASN A 47 -2.40 -8.95 -11.67
N ARG A 48 -1.67 -8.73 -12.77
CA ARG A 48 -2.21 -8.14 -14.02
C ARG A 48 -3.42 -8.89 -14.55
N LYS A 49 -3.34 -10.22 -14.58
CA LYS A 49 -4.42 -11.08 -15.07
C LYS A 49 -5.70 -10.87 -14.26
N ASN A 50 -5.59 -10.81 -12.94
CA ASN A 50 -6.74 -10.60 -12.07
C ASN A 50 -7.28 -9.17 -12.17
N GLN A 51 -6.40 -8.15 -12.19
CA GLN A 51 -6.80 -6.74 -12.40
C GLN A 51 -7.59 -6.57 -13.71
N GLU A 52 -7.10 -7.15 -14.81
CA GLU A 52 -7.78 -7.12 -16.11
C GLU A 52 -9.10 -7.90 -16.10
N THR A 53 -9.17 -9.00 -15.36
CA THR A 53 -10.41 -9.78 -15.22
C THR A 53 -11.47 -8.97 -14.46
N ILE A 54 -11.07 -8.25 -13.40
CA ILE A 54 -11.96 -7.33 -12.67
C ILE A 54 -12.49 -6.24 -13.61
N LEU A 55 -11.61 -5.64 -14.41
CA LEU A 55 -12.00 -4.66 -15.43
C LEU A 55 -13.02 -5.23 -16.43
N LYS A 56 -12.75 -6.43 -16.99
CA LYS A 56 -13.62 -7.09 -17.99
C LYS A 56 -15.00 -7.47 -17.45
N CYS A 57 -15.17 -7.54 -16.14
CA CYS A 57 -16.42 -7.93 -15.49
C CYS A 57 -17.20 -6.72 -14.92
N ASP A 58 -16.90 -5.50 -15.37
CA ASP A 58 -17.47 -4.24 -14.85
C ASP A 58 -17.17 -3.97 -13.37
N GLY A 59 -16.15 -4.62 -12.80
CA GLY A 59 -15.80 -4.47 -11.39
C GLY A 59 -15.38 -3.04 -11.04
N ILE A 60 -14.71 -2.33 -11.96
CA ILE A 60 -14.32 -0.92 -11.75
C ILE A 60 -15.55 -0.03 -11.58
N THR A 61 -16.53 -0.12 -12.47
CA THR A 61 -17.75 0.69 -12.42
C THR A 61 -18.53 0.43 -11.13
N LEU A 62 -18.64 -0.82 -10.71
CA LEU A 62 -19.33 -1.19 -9.46
C LEU A 62 -18.58 -0.70 -8.22
N LEU A 63 -17.25 -0.78 -8.21
CA LEU A 63 -16.44 -0.22 -7.12
C LEU A 63 -16.57 1.30 -7.04
N VAL A 64 -16.58 2.01 -8.18
CA VAL A 64 -16.84 3.47 -8.20
C VAL A 64 -18.23 3.78 -7.65
N ALA A 65 -19.26 3.04 -8.07
CA ALA A 65 -20.61 3.22 -7.54
C ALA A 65 -20.69 3.00 -6.02
N LEU A 66 -19.95 2.02 -5.48
CA LEU A 66 -19.87 1.77 -4.04
C LEU A 66 -19.16 2.91 -3.30
N ILE A 67 -18.09 3.47 -3.84
CA ILE A 67 -17.40 4.64 -3.26
C ILE A 67 -18.38 5.82 -3.14
N MET A 68 -19.17 6.07 -4.17
CA MET A 68 -20.00 7.28 -4.27
C MET A 68 -21.37 7.15 -3.61
N HIS A 69 -21.93 5.93 -3.53
CA HIS A 69 -23.35 5.74 -3.19
C HIS A 69 -23.62 4.76 -2.05
N ALA A 70 -22.63 3.99 -1.58
CA ALA A 70 -22.87 3.12 -0.43
C ALA A 70 -23.23 3.96 0.81
N LYS A 71 -24.17 3.47 1.64
CA LYS A 71 -24.53 4.14 2.90
C LYS A 71 -23.43 4.03 3.96
N SER A 72 -22.66 2.96 3.88
CA SER A 72 -21.65 2.58 4.85
C SER A 72 -20.29 3.16 4.45
N GLU A 73 -19.75 4.08 5.24
CA GLU A 73 -18.43 4.71 4.97
C GLU A 73 -17.30 3.68 4.88
N ILE A 74 -17.40 2.58 5.64
CA ILE A 74 -16.39 1.51 5.57
C ILE A 74 -16.44 0.79 4.21
N ILE A 75 -17.63 0.60 3.63
CA ILE A 75 -17.76 0.04 2.27
C ILE A 75 -17.19 1.02 1.25
N GLN A 76 -17.47 2.33 1.40
CA GLN A 76 -16.92 3.35 0.51
C GLN A 76 -15.39 3.35 0.53
N ALA A 77 -14.78 3.35 1.73
CA ALA A 77 -13.34 3.37 1.89
C ALA A 77 -12.67 2.09 1.36
N GLU A 78 -13.24 0.92 1.65
CA GLU A 78 -12.70 -0.37 1.20
C GLU A 78 -12.87 -0.55 -0.32
N ALA A 79 -13.97 -0.06 -0.90
CA ALA A 79 -14.14 -0.02 -2.35
C ALA A 79 -13.09 0.87 -3.01
N GLY A 80 -12.77 2.02 -2.39
CA GLY A 80 -11.67 2.88 -2.78
C GLY A 80 -10.33 2.13 -2.78
N GLN A 81 -10.04 1.41 -1.70
CA GLN A 81 -8.80 0.64 -1.58
C GLN A 81 -8.70 -0.47 -2.64
N ALA A 82 -9.79 -1.18 -2.89
CA ALA A 82 -9.86 -2.19 -3.95
C ALA A 82 -9.58 -1.57 -5.31
N LEU A 83 -10.19 -0.42 -5.60
CA LEU A 83 -9.98 0.31 -6.84
C LEU A 83 -8.53 0.76 -7.02
N ALA A 84 -7.89 1.22 -5.94
CA ALA A 84 -6.48 1.60 -5.95
C ALA A 84 -5.56 0.39 -6.26
N TYR A 85 -5.85 -0.79 -5.71
CA TYR A 85 -5.12 -2.02 -6.04
C TYR A 85 -5.38 -2.52 -7.46
N VAL A 86 -6.59 -2.35 -7.98
CA VAL A 86 -6.90 -2.67 -9.39
C VAL A 86 -6.14 -1.73 -10.35
N ALA A 87 -5.98 -0.46 -9.98
CA ALA A 87 -5.23 0.54 -10.73
C ALA A 87 -3.71 0.38 -10.64
N LEU A 88 -3.21 -0.27 -9.58
CA LEU A 88 -1.80 -0.25 -9.20
C LEU A 88 -0.89 -0.75 -10.32
N THR A 89 -0.08 0.17 -10.86
CA THR A 89 0.77 0.02 -12.05
C THR A 89 0.03 -0.34 -13.35
N ASN A 90 -1.31 -0.46 -13.33
CA ASN A 90 -2.14 -0.81 -14.47
C ASN A 90 -2.74 0.43 -15.13
N SER A 91 -2.08 0.89 -16.21
CA SER A 91 -2.48 2.09 -16.94
C SER A 91 -3.87 1.97 -17.55
N GLN A 92 -4.26 0.79 -18.05
CA GLN A 92 -5.59 0.57 -18.61
C GLN A 92 -6.67 0.73 -17.53
N CYS A 93 -6.55 0.02 -16.41
CA CYS A 93 -7.48 0.18 -15.29
C CYS A 93 -7.50 1.62 -14.76
N SER A 94 -6.32 2.23 -14.61
CA SER A 94 -6.19 3.62 -14.16
C SER A 94 -6.93 4.60 -15.07
N THR A 95 -6.78 4.47 -16.39
CA THR A 95 -7.49 5.31 -17.37
C THR A 95 -9.00 5.13 -17.25
N VAL A 96 -9.49 3.88 -17.17
CA VAL A 96 -10.93 3.61 -17.06
C VAL A 96 -11.51 4.24 -15.79
N ILE A 97 -10.83 4.11 -14.65
CA ILE A 97 -11.23 4.72 -13.37
C ILE A 97 -11.39 6.24 -13.53
N GLU A 98 -10.41 6.91 -14.12
CA GLU A 98 -10.40 8.37 -14.22
C GLU A 98 -11.36 8.93 -15.26
N THR A 99 -11.75 8.11 -16.23
CA THR A 99 -12.80 8.46 -17.21
C THR A 99 -14.21 8.09 -16.72
N THR A 100 -14.34 7.41 -15.58
CA THR A 100 -15.65 7.07 -15.01
C THR A 100 -16.27 8.33 -14.42
N LEU A 101 -17.45 8.72 -14.92
CA LEU A 101 -18.09 10.02 -14.69
C LEU A 101 -18.15 10.45 -13.22
N ASP A 102 -18.42 9.51 -12.32
CA ASP A 102 -18.65 9.79 -10.90
C ASP A 102 -17.38 9.70 -10.04
N PHE A 103 -16.24 9.27 -10.59
CA PHE A 103 -15.04 9.09 -9.80
C PHE A 103 -14.35 10.42 -9.49
N SER A 104 -14.14 10.69 -8.20
CA SER A 104 -13.30 11.81 -7.73
C SER A 104 -12.47 11.40 -6.51
N TYR A 105 -11.23 11.90 -6.47
CA TYR A 105 -10.38 11.80 -5.28
C TYR A 105 -10.90 12.62 -4.10
N ASP A 106 -11.72 13.64 -4.34
CA ASP A 106 -12.21 14.55 -3.30
C ASP A 106 -13.05 13.82 -2.26
N HIS A 107 -13.83 12.81 -2.67
CA HIS A 107 -14.60 11.98 -1.74
C HIS A 107 -13.69 11.22 -0.77
N LEU A 108 -12.59 10.64 -1.28
CA LEU A 108 -11.58 9.94 -0.47
C LEU A 108 -10.84 10.91 0.46
N ILE A 109 -10.50 12.11 -0.04
CA ILE A 109 -9.88 13.17 0.77
C ILE A 109 -10.81 13.61 1.89
N ASN A 110 -12.11 13.75 1.62
CA ASN A 110 -13.09 14.12 2.63
C ASN A 110 -13.22 13.02 3.70
N MET A 111 -13.37 11.75 3.30
CA MET A 111 -13.40 10.63 4.25
C MET A 111 -12.15 10.60 5.14
N MET A 112 -10.96 10.84 4.57
CA MET A 112 -9.73 10.94 5.32
C MET A 112 -9.75 12.08 6.35
N LYS A 113 -10.26 13.26 5.98
CA LYS A 113 -10.22 14.46 6.82
C LYS A 113 -11.32 14.50 7.88
N THR A 114 -12.51 14.01 7.56
CA THR A 114 -13.73 14.30 8.34
C THR A 114 -14.38 13.08 8.97
N SER A 115 -14.00 11.85 8.58
CA SER A 115 -14.58 10.65 9.19
C SER A 115 -14.30 10.58 10.68
N LEU A 116 -15.34 10.32 11.46
CA LEU A 116 -15.22 10.03 12.90
C LEU A 116 -14.78 8.58 13.17
N ASN A 117 -14.87 7.71 12.16
CA ASN A 117 -14.41 6.33 12.26
C ASN A 117 -12.90 6.28 11.90
N PRO A 118 -12.02 5.90 12.85
CA PRO A 118 -10.58 5.88 12.62
C PRO A 118 -10.16 4.86 11.56
N ASN A 119 -10.91 3.76 11.40
CA ASN A 119 -10.62 2.77 10.36
C ASN A 119 -10.90 3.33 8.96
N VAL A 120 -12.01 4.05 8.79
CA VAL A 120 -12.36 4.71 7.52
C VAL A 120 -11.31 5.74 7.17
N HIS A 121 -10.87 6.57 8.14
CA HIS A 121 -9.77 7.51 7.94
C HIS A 121 -8.51 6.76 7.46
N LEU A 122 -8.05 5.76 8.21
CA LEU A 122 -6.81 5.06 7.91
C LEU A 122 -6.86 4.37 6.54
N ILE A 123 -8.00 3.78 6.15
CA ILE A 123 -8.20 3.15 4.83
C ILE A 123 -8.24 4.22 3.73
N ALA A 124 -8.93 5.35 3.93
CA ALA A 124 -8.97 6.43 2.96
C ALA A 124 -7.57 7.03 2.71
N SER A 125 -6.80 7.25 3.78
CA SER A 125 -5.38 7.64 3.69
C SER A 125 -4.55 6.62 2.90
N ASN A 126 -4.72 5.33 3.21
CA ASN A 126 -3.99 4.28 2.51
C ASN A 126 -4.38 4.18 1.03
N THR A 127 -5.66 4.42 0.73
CA THR A 127 -6.18 4.43 -0.63
C THR A 127 -5.53 5.54 -1.44
N LEU A 128 -5.47 6.76 -0.90
CA LEU A 128 -4.80 7.90 -1.55
C LEU A 128 -3.30 7.65 -1.73
N ALA A 129 -2.63 7.13 -0.69
CA ALA A 129 -1.22 6.72 -0.79
C ALA A 129 -1.02 5.67 -1.88
N THR A 130 -1.92 4.69 -2.00
CA THR A 130 -1.84 3.63 -3.01
C THR A 130 -2.03 4.17 -4.43
N PHE A 131 -2.98 5.07 -4.66
CA PHE A 131 -3.16 5.71 -5.97
C PHE A 131 -1.96 6.60 -6.35
N ALA A 132 -1.37 7.30 -5.36
CA ALA A 132 -0.21 8.16 -5.56
C ALA A 132 1.12 7.38 -5.72
N TYR A 133 1.18 6.15 -5.21
CA TYR A 133 2.38 5.32 -5.21
C TYR A 133 2.92 5.11 -6.63
N ASN A 134 4.14 5.60 -6.88
CA ASN A 134 4.79 5.58 -8.20
C ASN A 134 3.94 6.19 -9.34
N ASN A 135 2.98 7.06 -9.03
CA ASN A 135 2.08 7.68 -10.00
C ASN A 135 2.12 9.21 -9.86
N GLN A 136 3.07 9.82 -10.58
CA GLN A 136 3.29 11.27 -10.55
C GLN A 136 2.05 12.06 -11.01
N ARG A 137 1.27 11.53 -11.95
CA ARG A 137 0.09 12.22 -12.47
C ARG A 137 -0.99 12.35 -11.40
N VAL A 138 -1.24 11.28 -10.65
CA VAL A 138 -2.16 11.32 -9.50
C VAL A 138 -1.62 12.26 -8.43
N LEU A 139 -0.34 12.14 -8.07
CA LEU A 139 0.27 13.00 -7.06
C LEU A 139 0.16 14.50 -7.42
N LEU A 140 0.41 14.84 -8.69
CA LEU A 140 0.22 16.19 -9.24
C LEU A 140 -1.24 16.65 -9.13
N ASN A 141 -2.19 15.80 -9.50
CA ASN A 141 -3.62 16.12 -9.40
C ASN A 141 -4.03 16.37 -7.96
N LEU A 142 -3.62 15.51 -7.03
CA LEU A 142 -3.88 15.68 -5.60
C LEU A 142 -3.25 16.97 -5.05
N SER A 143 -2.04 17.33 -5.49
CA SER A 143 -1.38 18.56 -5.04
C SER A 143 -2.11 19.85 -5.48
N LYS A 144 -2.93 19.78 -6.53
CA LYS A 144 -3.76 20.91 -6.99
C LYS A 144 -5.05 21.03 -6.18
N SER A 145 -5.62 19.91 -5.75
CA SER A 145 -6.91 19.90 -5.03
C SER A 145 -6.76 19.88 -3.51
N CYS A 146 -5.58 19.54 -2.98
CA CYS A 146 -5.42 19.31 -1.56
C CYS A 146 -4.01 19.63 -1.03
N SER A 147 -3.99 20.29 0.13
CA SER A 147 -2.84 20.34 1.05
C SER A 147 -3.18 19.50 2.27
N LEU A 148 -2.26 18.63 2.69
CA LEU A 148 -2.40 17.78 3.87
C LEU A 148 -1.68 18.39 5.07
N SER A 149 -2.33 18.32 6.23
CA SER A 149 -1.69 18.57 7.51
C SER A 149 -1.06 17.27 8.02
N PHE A 150 0.09 17.39 8.69
CA PHE A 150 0.72 16.22 9.33
C PHE A 150 -0.16 15.68 10.47
N ASP A 151 -0.99 16.53 11.08
CA ASP A 151 -1.85 16.20 12.21
C ASP A 151 -2.91 15.14 11.88
N TYR A 152 -3.32 15.03 10.60
CA TYR A 152 -4.22 13.96 10.16
C TYR A 152 -3.64 12.57 10.44
N PHE A 153 -2.31 12.42 10.39
CA PHE A 153 -1.62 11.16 10.64
C PHE A 153 -1.16 11.02 12.10
N ASN A 154 -0.98 12.14 12.82
CA ASN A 154 -0.31 12.16 14.11
C ASN A 154 -0.99 11.24 15.17
N ASN A 155 -2.32 11.16 15.17
CA ASN A 155 -3.06 10.28 16.07
C ASN A 155 -2.75 8.79 15.83
N PHE A 156 -2.50 8.39 14.58
CA PHE A 156 -2.10 7.03 14.24
C PHE A 156 -0.60 6.80 14.46
N LEU A 157 0.24 7.77 14.11
CA LEU A 157 1.70 7.72 14.29
C LEU A 157 2.11 7.63 15.77
N THR A 158 1.26 8.08 16.69
CA THR A 158 1.48 8.00 18.14
C THR A 158 0.62 6.93 18.83
N SER A 159 -0.13 6.15 18.05
CA SER A 159 -0.99 5.08 18.57
C SER A 159 -0.19 3.96 19.22
N LYS A 160 -0.79 3.30 20.22
CA LYS A 160 -0.26 2.06 20.79
C LYS A 160 -0.47 0.85 19.90
N ASP A 161 -1.38 0.94 18.92
CA ASP A 161 -1.57 -0.10 17.93
C ASP A 161 -0.49 -0.01 16.85
N ASP A 162 0.45 -0.95 16.91
CA ASP A 162 1.58 -1.01 15.97
C ASP A 162 1.12 -1.14 14.51
N TYR A 163 -0.03 -1.78 14.25
CA TYR A 163 -0.54 -1.94 12.90
C TYR A 163 -0.93 -0.58 12.30
N SER A 164 -1.77 0.18 13.00
CA SER A 164 -2.17 1.54 12.60
C SER A 164 -0.96 2.47 12.52
N ARG A 165 -0.03 2.35 13.48
CA ARG A 165 1.20 3.16 13.52
C ARG A 165 2.07 2.92 12.30
N CYS A 166 2.27 1.65 11.92
CA CYS A 166 3.02 1.25 10.75
C CYS A 166 2.35 1.69 9.44
N LEU A 167 1.03 1.49 9.33
CA LEU A 167 0.28 1.85 8.13
C LEU A 167 0.28 3.37 7.90
N ALA A 168 0.06 4.17 8.95
CA ALA A 168 0.15 5.62 8.88
C ALA A 168 1.57 6.09 8.53
N ALA A 169 2.60 5.44 9.07
CA ALA A 169 3.98 5.74 8.73
C ALA A 169 4.26 5.54 7.23
N PHE A 170 3.79 4.45 6.64
CA PHE A 170 3.89 4.22 5.19
C PHE A 170 3.18 5.32 4.38
N GLN A 171 1.94 5.65 4.75
CA GLN A 171 1.14 6.69 4.07
C GLN A 171 1.88 8.03 4.05
N VAL A 172 2.47 8.41 5.18
CA VAL A 172 3.21 9.66 5.35
C VAL A 172 4.47 9.71 4.48
N VAL A 173 5.17 8.59 4.26
CA VAL A 173 6.30 8.55 3.32
C VAL A 173 5.83 8.78 1.88
N VAL A 174 4.76 8.09 1.46
CA VAL A 174 4.25 8.17 0.08
C VAL A 174 3.64 9.55 -0.21
N LEU A 175 2.91 10.11 0.74
CA LEU A 175 2.24 11.41 0.60
C LEU A 175 3.09 12.59 1.09
N ALA A 176 4.38 12.37 1.35
CA ALA A 176 5.27 13.35 1.98
C ALA A 176 5.30 14.71 1.26
N SER A 177 5.13 14.73 -0.07
CA SER A 177 5.12 15.95 -0.86
C SER A 177 3.81 16.74 -0.82
N LEU A 178 2.72 16.14 -0.31
CA LEU A 178 1.44 16.80 -0.11
C LEU A 178 1.30 17.39 1.30
N ILE A 179 2.25 17.08 2.21
CA ILE A 179 2.25 17.55 3.59
C ILE A 179 3.03 18.87 3.65
N SER A 180 2.31 19.98 3.78
CA SER A 180 2.87 21.34 3.60
C SER A 180 3.70 21.84 4.79
N GLU A 181 3.46 21.31 5.98
CA GLU A 181 4.08 21.79 7.24
C GLU A 181 5.54 21.35 7.40
N ARG A 182 6.00 20.34 6.66
CA ARG A 182 7.29 19.68 6.88
C ARG A 182 7.99 19.40 5.55
N LYS A 183 9.33 19.37 5.60
CA LYS A 183 10.13 18.95 4.44
C LYS A 183 9.84 17.47 4.13
N PRO A 184 9.64 17.08 2.86
CA PRO A 184 9.36 15.69 2.49
C PRO A 184 10.42 14.70 2.98
N SER A 185 11.68 15.10 3.07
CA SER A 185 12.77 14.26 3.61
C SER A 185 12.60 13.97 5.10
N THR A 186 12.28 14.98 5.91
CA THR A 186 12.01 14.82 7.35
C THR A 186 10.79 13.94 7.58
N THR A 187 9.72 14.19 6.83
CA THR A 187 8.47 13.41 6.88
C THR A 187 8.72 11.94 6.52
N SER A 188 9.49 11.69 5.47
CA SER A 188 9.87 10.34 5.03
C SER A 188 10.74 9.62 6.08
N ALA A 189 11.69 10.33 6.70
CA ALA A 189 12.55 9.78 7.73
C ALA A 189 11.76 9.34 8.98
N ILE A 190 10.77 10.14 9.41
CA ILE A 190 9.86 9.77 10.50
C ILE A 190 9.11 8.48 10.16
N GLY A 191 8.52 8.41 8.97
CA GLY A 191 7.79 7.22 8.54
C GLY A 191 8.68 5.98 8.46
N CYS A 192 9.86 6.08 7.84
CA CYS A 192 10.81 4.96 7.78
C CYS A 192 11.26 4.50 9.18
N GLY A 193 11.54 5.44 10.08
CA GLY A 193 11.94 5.15 11.46
C GLY A 193 10.87 4.36 12.22
N ILE A 194 9.60 4.76 12.10
CA ILE A 194 8.47 4.06 12.73
C ILE A 194 8.29 2.65 12.16
N ILE A 195 8.40 2.47 10.84
CA ILE A 195 8.27 1.14 10.21
C ILE A 195 9.36 0.20 10.73
N ILE A 196 10.59 0.68 10.85
CA ILE A 196 11.72 -0.10 11.39
C ILE A 196 11.52 -0.41 12.87
N ASP A 197 11.04 0.56 13.65
CA ASP A 197 10.70 0.36 15.06
C ASP A 197 9.65 -0.73 15.24
N VAL A 198 8.55 -0.69 14.46
CA VAL A 198 7.52 -1.73 14.49
C VAL A 198 8.09 -3.09 14.08
N LEU A 199 8.93 -3.14 13.04
CA LEU A 199 9.56 -4.40 12.61
C LEU A 199 10.42 -5.04 13.71
N LYS A 200 11.15 -4.22 14.47
CA LYS A 200 12.06 -4.65 15.54
C LYS A 200 11.35 -5.01 16.84
N THR A 201 10.35 -4.22 17.22
CA THR A 201 9.85 -4.22 18.60
C THR A 201 8.45 -4.78 18.76
N SER A 202 7.68 -4.86 17.67
CA SER A 202 6.30 -5.31 17.77
C SER A 202 6.22 -6.78 18.16
N LYS A 203 5.29 -7.10 19.06
CA LYS A 203 4.96 -8.47 19.46
C LYS A 203 3.87 -9.08 18.58
N SER A 204 3.25 -8.27 17.72
CA SER A 204 2.20 -8.71 16.81
C SER A 204 2.83 -9.19 15.51
N ASP A 205 2.59 -10.46 15.18
CA ASP A 205 3.03 -11.05 13.93
C ASP A 205 2.41 -10.34 12.72
N ASP A 206 1.16 -9.88 12.83
CA ASP A 206 0.49 -9.10 11.78
C ASP A 206 1.15 -7.74 11.58
N SER A 207 1.52 -7.05 12.66
CA SER A 207 2.21 -5.75 12.59
C SER A 207 3.63 -5.88 12.04
N ARG A 208 4.35 -6.96 12.40
CA ARG A 208 5.67 -7.26 11.82
C ARG A 208 5.56 -7.62 10.34
N ALA A 209 4.56 -8.41 9.95
CA ALA A 209 4.29 -8.74 8.57
C ALA A 209 3.96 -7.47 7.75
N LEU A 210 3.10 -6.59 8.28
CA LEU A 210 2.80 -5.30 7.67
C LEU A 210 4.06 -4.42 7.54
N ALA A 211 4.89 -4.35 8.57
CA ALA A 211 6.12 -3.57 8.51
C ALA A 211 7.09 -4.07 7.43
N ALA A 212 7.28 -5.39 7.31
CA ALA A 212 8.06 -5.99 6.23
C ALA A 212 7.48 -5.68 4.85
N ASP A 213 6.15 -5.71 4.71
CA ASP A 213 5.46 -5.36 3.46
C ASP A 213 5.58 -3.87 3.13
N CYS A 214 5.40 -2.98 4.10
CA CYS A 214 5.65 -1.54 3.94
C CYS A 214 7.09 -1.28 3.52
N MET A 215 8.07 -1.99 4.08
CA MET A 215 9.47 -1.89 3.63
C MET A 215 9.65 -2.37 2.20
N ALA A 216 8.99 -3.45 1.79
CA ALA A 216 9.01 -3.89 0.39
C ALA A 216 8.46 -2.80 -0.54
N ARG A 217 7.29 -2.25 -0.21
CA ARG A 217 6.67 -1.17 -0.98
C ARG A 217 7.60 0.06 -1.06
N LEU A 218 8.23 0.45 0.04
CA LEU A 218 9.15 1.61 0.06
C LEU A 218 10.49 1.35 -0.65
N ALA A 219 11.01 0.12 -0.61
CA ALA A 219 12.20 -0.28 -1.36
C ALA A 219 11.98 -0.18 -2.88
N HIS A 220 10.73 -0.38 -3.34
CA HIS A 220 10.32 -0.24 -4.73
C HIS A 220 9.73 1.15 -5.07
N LEU A 221 9.73 2.08 -4.10
CA LEU A 221 9.30 3.45 -4.36
C LEU A 221 10.31 4.12 -5.31
N LYS A 222 9.86 4.44 -6.51
CA LYS A 222 10.68 5.08 -7.54
C LYS A 222 10.91 6.54 -7.13
N SER A 223 12.13 7.01 -7.34
CA SER A 223 12.45 8.44 -7.26
C SER A 223 11.60 9.18 -8.28
N ALA A 224 10.51 9.80 -7.84
CA ALA A 224 9.73 10.68 -8.69
C ALA A 224 10.61 11.82 -9.23
N SER A 225 10.39 12.11 -10.51
CA SER A 225 11.08 13.08 -11.36
C SER A 225 11.13 14.50 -10.75
N THR A 226 11.96 15.36 -11.36
CA THR A 226 12.51 16.69 -11.03
C THR A 226 11.66 17.67 -10.18
N ILE A 227 10.35 17.48 -10.05
CA ILE A 227 9.40 18.40 -9.40
C ILE A 227 9.00 17.94 -7.98
N TYR A 228 8.82 16.63 -7.75
CA TYR A 228 8.46 16.08 -6.43
C TYR A 228 9.43 14.96 -6.11
N LYS A 229 10.53 15.29 -5.42
CA LYS A 229 11.60 14.34 -5.12
C LYS A 229 11.19 13.41 -3.98
N HIS A 230 10.87 12.15 -4.29
CA HIS A 230 11.07 11.01 -3.37
C HIS A 230 12.49 10.44 -3.51
N THR A 231 13.48 11.32 -3.68
CA THR A 231 14.87 10.89 -3.88
C THR A 231 15.39 10.26 -2.60
N GLY A 232 15.83 9.00 -2.69
CA GLY A 232 16.64 8.39 -1.65
C GLY A 232 15.90 7.53 -0.64
N VAL A 233 14.59 7.24 -0.76
CA VAL A 233 13.91 6.37 0.22
C VAL A 233 14.52 4.96 0.26
N PRO A 234 14.73 4.24 -0.87
CA PRO A 234 15.41 2.95 -0.82
C PRO A 234 16.83 3.04 -0.24
N GLN A 235 17.58 4.09 -0.59
CA GLN A 235 18.93 4.34 -0.07
C GLN A 235 18.90 4.63 1.45
N ALA A 236 17.93 5.39 1.93
CA ALA A 236 17.74 5.71 3.33
C ALA A 236 17.43 4.43 4.13
N LEU A 237 16.59 3.54 3.60
CA LEU A 237 16.35 2.22 4.20
C LEU A 237 17.64 1.40 4.29
N ILE A 238 18.46 1.38 3.25
CA ILE A 238 19.76 0.68 3.24
C ILE A 238 20.71 1.27 4.28
N ALA A 239 20.70 2.58 4.47
CA ALA A 239 21.56 3.29 5.42
C ALA A 239 21.22 2.99 6.89
N VAL A 240 19.98 2.58 7.19
CA VAL A 240 19.52 2.20 8.54
C VAL A 240 19.47 0.68 8.75
N ASP A 241 20.30 -0.05 7.99
CA ASP A 241 20.51 -1.50 8.07
C ASP A 241 19.25 -2.34 7.87
N CYS A 242 18.35 -1.89 6.99
CA CYS A 242 17.15 -2.65 6.64
C CYS A 242 17.46 -4.07 6.14
N ILE A 243 18.58 -4.28 5.45
CA ILE A 243 18.92 -5.56 4.83
C ILE A 243 19.15 -6.62 5.90
N ASP A 244 19.93 -6.30 6.94
CA ASP A 244 20.20 -7.26 8.02
C ASP A 244 18.92 -7.58 8.78
N LEU A 245 18.10 -6.56 9.08
CA LEU A 245 16.81 -6.76 9.73
C LEU A 245 15.88 -7.66 8.93
N LEU A 246 15.77 -7.45 7.62
CA LEU A 246 14.94 -8.26 6.75
C LEU A 246 15.49 -9.70 6.61
N CYS A 247 16.82 -9.87 6.60
CA CYS A 247 17.44 -11.19 6.62
C CYS A 247 17.13 -11.95 7.93
N ASP A 248 17.16 -11.26 9.07
CA ASP A 248 16.89 -11.89 10.37
C ASP A 248 15.44 -12.39 10.47
N LEU A 249 14.50 -11.80 9.72
CA LEU A 249 13.10 -12.26 9.63
C LEU A 249 12.94 -13.65 8.99
N PHE A 250 13.95 -14.19 8.29
CA PHE A 250 13.89 -15.58 7.82
C PHE A 250 13.90 -16.61 8.95
N SER A 251 14.25 -16.19 10.17
CA SER A 251 14.12 -17.02 11.39
C SER A 251 12.73 -16.93 12.03
N SER A 252 11.81 -16.15 11.46
CA SER A 252 10.43 -16.03 11.94
C SER A 252 9.65 -17.33 11.71
N VAL A 253 8.63 -17.58 12.52
CA VAL A 253 7.67 -18.68 12.30
C VAL A 253 6.48 -18.27 11.43
N ASN A 254 6.32 -16.97 11.16
CA ASN A 254 5.24 -16.45 10.32
C ASN A 254 5.67 -16.39 8.85
N ASP A 255 5.10 -17.28 8.03
CA ASP A 255 5.33 -17.37 6.59
C ASP A 255 5.03 -16.06 5.85
N ILE A 256 4.05 -15.28 6.30
CA ILE A 256 3.70 -13.99 5.70
C ILE A 256 4.84 -12.99 5.94
N THR A 257 5.38 -12.93 7.16
CA THR A 257 6.55 -12.09 7.47
C THR A 257 7.75 -12.48 6.62
N ILE A 258 8.03 -13.78 6.49
CA ILE A 258 9.13 -14.30 5.66
C ILE A 258 8.93 -13.92 4.19
N GLY A 259 7.73 -14.15 3.65
CA GLY A 259 7.40 -13.83 2.26
C GLY A 259 7.55 -12.34 1.96
N ASN A 260 7.06 -11.48 2.85
CA ASN A 260 7.17 -10.02 2.70
C ASN A 260 8.64 -9.57 2.77
N ALA A 261 9.44 -10.16 3.68
CA ALA A 261 10.87 -9.88 3.79
C ALA A 261 11.62 -10.29 2.50
N ALA A 262 11.31 -11.46 1.95
CA ALA A 262 11.89 -11.92 0.70
C ALA A 262 11.59 -10.97 -0.48
N VAL A 263 10.35 -10.47 -0.57
CA VAL A 263 9.99 -9.47 -1.60
C VAL A 263 10.75 -8.16 -1.38
N ALA A 264 10.86 -7.68 -0.14
CA ALA A 264 11.61 -6.46 0.17
C ALA A 264 13.09 -6.57 -0.24
N LEU A 265 13.75 -7.67 0.12
CA LEU A 265 15.13 -7.94 -0.28
C LEU A 265 15.26 -8.09 -1.80
N GLY A 266 14.27 -8.71 -2.45
CA GLY A 266 14.17 -8.79 -3.90
C GLY A 266 14.22 -7.39 -4.54
N TYR A 267 13.44 -6.43 -4.04
CA TYR A 267 13.48 -5.06 -4.52
C TYR A 267 14.81 -4.35 -4.21
N LEU A 268 15.33 -4.50 -3.00
CA LEU A 268 16.61 -3.90 -2.60
C LEU A 268 17.81 -4.46 -3.38
N SER A 269 17.71 -5.68 -3.92
CA SER A 269 18.74 -6.29 -4.77
C SER A 269 18.94 -5.55 -6.10
N PHE A 270 17.94 -4.79 -6.56
CA PHE A 270 18.05 -3.93 -7.74
C PHE A 270 18.69 -2.56 -7.44
N VAL A 271 18.92 -2.24 -6.16
CA VAL A 271 19.65 -1.04 -5.74
C VAL A 271 21.14 -1.41 -5.58
N PRO A 272 22.09 -0.74 -6.25
CA PRO A 272 23.50 -1.16 -6.23
C PRO A 272 24.13 -1.27 -4.83
N GLU A 273 23.78 -0.36 -3.92
CA GLU A 273 24.22 -0.43 -2.51
C GLU A 273 23.59 -1.62 -1.78
N GLY A 274 22.31 -1.89 -2.04
CA GLY A 274 21.59 -3.00 -1.45
C GLY A 274 22.11 -4.35 -1.92
N GLN A 275 22.37 -4.48 -3.22
CA GLN A 275 23.02 -5.64 -3.82
C GLN A 275 24.36 -5.96 -3.15
N ARG A 276 25.21 -4.95 -2.95
CA ARG A 276 26.52 -5.13 -2.28
C ARG A 276 26.37 -5.59 -0.84
N LYS A 277 25.48 -4.98 -0.06
CA LYS A 277 25.22 -5.40 1.33
C LYS A 277 24.67 -6.83 1.41
N LEU A 278 23.75 -7.20 0.52
CA LEU A 278 23.20 -8.56 0.43
C LEU A 278 24.28 -9.61 0.14
N LEU A 279 25.15 -9.35 -0.84
CA LEU A 279 26.26 -10.25 -1.16
C LEU A 279 27.25 -10.36 0.00
N HIS A 280 27.56 -9.26 0.68
CA HIS A 280 28.42 -9.27 1.85
C HIS A 280 27.84 -10.12 2.98
N ARG A 281 26.54 -9.96 3.30
CA ARG A 281 25.84 -10.77 4.31
C ARG A 281 25.86 -12.25 3.96
N TYR A 282 25.67 -12.62 2.69
CA TYR A 282 25.77 -14.01 2.23
C TYR A 282 27.18 -14.60 2.45
N VAL A 283 28.23 -13.83 2.15
CA VAL A 283 29.62 -14.26 2.36
C VAL A 283 29.89 -14.50 3.85
N LEU A 284 29.51 -13.57 4.73
CA LEU A 284 29.67 -13.75 6.18
C LEU A 284 29.01 -15.04 6.69
N LEU A 285 27.78 -15.31 6.25
CA LEU A 285 27.05 -16.52 6.66
C LEU A 285 27.68 -17.82 6.16
N LYS A 286 28.43 -17.78 5.05
CA LYS A 286 29.00 -18.98 4.42
C LYS A 286 30.43 -19.29 4.87
N PHE A 287 31.18 -18.27 5.28
CA PHE A 287 32.62 -18.40 5.53
C PHE A 287 33.04 -18.10 6.97
N ASP A 288 32.20 -17.43 7.78
CA ASP A 288 32.49 -17.11 9.18
C ASP A 288 31.60 -17.87 10.21
N GLY A 289 30.77 -18.81 9.75
CA GLY A 289 29.96 -19.72 10.58
C GLY A 289 30.43 -21.16 10.51
#